data_AF-A0A923SEQ9-F1
#
_entry.id   AF-A0A923SEQ9-F1
#
_cell.length_a   1.000
_cell.length_b   1.000
_cell.length_c   1.000
_cell.angle_alpha   90.00
_cell.angle_beta   90.00
_cell.angle_gamma   90.00
#
_symmetry.space_group_name_H-M   'P 1'
#
loop_
_entity.id
_entity.type
_entity.pdbx_description
1 polymer ?
#
loop_
_entity_poly.entity_id
_entity_poly.type
_entity_poly.pdbx_seq_one_letter_code
_entity_poly.pdbx_strand_id
1 'polypeptide(L)'
;MRRRRRAASPNRRSSPLIDWNHFTPWASLAGGVLLGVASAAFILFNGRILGISGIVGGLLGPKPGDAGWRIAFLLGMLAAPFTFALLAPAGFLAAPRIDAGYGALVAAGLLVGFGTRHGSGCTSGHGVCGLSRLSPRSLVATLAFMAAGFLTVFLVRHA
;
A
#
# COMPACT_ATOMS: atom_id res chain seq x y z
N MET A 1 -25.54 -38.69 -25.86
CA MET A 1 -26.07 -39.10 -24.54
C MET A 1 -24.91 -39.56 -23.63
N ARG A 2 -24.28 -38.66 -22.85
CA ARG A 2 -23.51 -39.00 -21.63
C ARG A 2 -23.14 -37.71 -20.87
N ARG A 3 -24.10 -37.22 -20.10
CA ARG A 3 -23.91 -36.15 -19.10
C ARG A 3 -22.91 -36.65 -18.04
N ARG A 4 -21.69 -36.13 -18.03
CA ARG A 4 -20.78 -36.26 -16.87
C ARG A 4 -21.34 -35.38 -15.75
N ARG A 5 -22.11 -35.99 -14.85
CA ARG A 5 -22.54 -35.41 -13.58
C ARG A 5 -21.27 -35.01 -12.80
N ARG A 6 -21.02 -33.70 -12.66
CA ARG A 6 -20.09 -33.17 -11.65
C ARG A 6 -20.72 -33.53 -10.31
N ALA A 7 -20.13 -34.51 -9.62
CA ALA A 7 -20.50 -34.84 -8.26
C ALA A 7 -20.32 -33.58 -7.41
N ALA A 8 -21.40 -33.19 -6.75
CA ALA A 8 -21.40 -32.13 -5.77
C ALA A 8 -20.43 -32.52 -4.65
N SER A 9 -19.35 -31.74 -4.49
CA SER A 9 -18.49 -31.80 -3.31
C SER A 9 -19.27 -31.26 -2.11
N PRO A 10 -19.63 -32.09 -1.11
CA PRO A 10 -20.51 -31.68 -0.04
C PRO A 10 -19.68 -31.20 1.16
N ASN A 11 -19.14 -29.98 1.12
CA ASN A 11 -18.71 -29.31 2.35
C ASN A 11 -18.52 -27.79 2.20
N ARG A 12 -19.59 -27.05 1.90
CA ARG A 12 -19.64 -25.60 2.20
C ARG A 12 -20.16 -25.43 3.64
N ARG A 13 -19.33 -25.77 4.62
CA ARG A 13 -19.50 -25.22 5.97
C ARG A 13 -18.70 -23.93 6.01
N SER A 14 -19.42 -22.83 5.86
CA SER A 14 -18.99 -21.46 6.11
C SER A 14 -18.68 -21.27 7.59
N SER A 15 -17.51 -21.70 8.01
CA SER A 15 -16.86 -21.15 9.20
C SER A 15 -16.03 -19.96 8.70
N PRO A 16 -16.07 -18.77 9.31
CA PRO A 16 -14.99 -17.80 9.16
C PRO A 16 -13.77 -18.38 9.89
N LEU A 17 -13.19 -19.44 9.32
CA LEU A 17 -11.98 -20.06 9.82
C LEU A 17 -10.86 -19.11 9.43
N ILE A 18 -10.27 -18.44 10.41
CA ILE A 18 -9.03 -17.70 10.22
C ILE A 18 -8.07 -18.62 9.46
N ASP A 19 -7.56 -18.16 8.32
CA ASP A 19 -6.58 -18.90 7.54
C ASP A 19 -5.25 -18.88 8.29
N TRP A 20 -5.11 -19.78 9.26
CA TRP A 20 -3.96 -19.89 10.14
C TRP A 20 -2.64 -20.09 9.40
N ASN A 21 -2.69 -20.55 8.14
CA ASN A 21 -1.49 -20.74 7.31
C ASN A 21 -0.97 -19.41 6.75
N HIS A 22 -1.86 -18.46 6.46
CA HIS A 22 -1.49 -17.14 5.94
C HIS A 22 -1.55 -16.02 6.99
N PHE A 23 -2.08 -16.33 8.18
CA PHE A 23 -2.13 -15.38 9.28
C PHE A 23 -0.75 -15.22 9.92
N THR A 24 -0.06 -14.14 9.57
CA THR A 24 1.30 -13.81 10.05
C THR A 24 1.31 -12.63 11.03
N PRO A 25 0.75 -12.75 12.25
CA PRO A 25 0.55 -11.61 13.15
C PRO A 25 1.85 -10.93 13.56
N TRP A 26 2.90 -11.73 13.83
CA TRP A 26 4.20 -11.19 14.25
C TRP A 26 4.96 -10.51 13.13
N ALA A 27 4.91 -11.04 11.91
CA ALA A 27 5.51 -10.38 10.76
C ALA A 27 4.81 -9.04 10.45
N SER A 28 3.48 -9.01 10.51
CA SER A 28 2.69 -7.79 10.30
C SER A 28 2.94 -6.75 11.39
N LEU A 29 3.04 -7.18 12.66
CA LEU A 29 3.37 -6.30 13.77
C LEU A 29 4.80 -5.73 13.63
N ALA A 30 5.78 -6.58 13.33
CA ALA A 30 7.17 -6.17 13.12
C ALA A 30 7.28 -5.16 11.96
N GLY A 31 6.60 -5.42 10.83
CA GLY A 31 6.52 -4.48 9.72
C GLY A 31 5.89 -3.15 10.10
N GLY A 32 4.79 -3.18 10.88
CA GLY A 32 4.13 -1.97 11.39
C GLY A 32 5.03 -1.14 12.32
N VAL A 33 5.74 -1.79 13.25
CA VAL A 33 6.72 -1.14 14.14
C VAL A 33 7.86 -0.52 13.32
N LEU A 34 8.40 -1.24 12.33
CA LEU A 34 9.45 -0.73 11.45
C LEU A 34 9.00 0.51 10.67
N LEU A 35 7.80 0.52 10.09
CA LEU A 35 7.24 1.68 9.40
C LEU A 35 7.00 2.85 10.36
N GLY A 36 6.52 2.56 11.57
CA GLY A 36 6.33 3.56 12.64
C GLY A 36 7.64 4.24 13.02
N VAL A 37 8.68 3.45 13.35
CA VAL A 37 10.02 3.93 13.67
C VAL A 37 10.64 4.71 12.50
N ALA A 38 10.53 4.21 11.27
CA ALA A 38 11.03 4.90 10.09
C ALA A 38 10.35 6.26 9.89
N SER A 39 9.02 6.34 10.07
CA SER A 39 8.28 7.59 9.95
C SER A 39 8.61 8.59 11.06
N ALA A 40 8.81 8.12 12.29
CA ALA A 40 9.23 8.94 13.43
C ALA A 40 10.66 9.48 13.25
N ALA A 41 11.60 8.61 12.83
CA ALA A 41 12.96 9.01 12.49
C ALA A 41 12.97 10.05 11.36
N PHE A 42 12.14 9.85 10.33
CA PHE A 42 12.05 10.80 9.22
C PHE A 42 11.59 12.19 9.69
N ILE A 43 10.57 12.26 10.55
CA ILE A 43 10.11 13.52 11.15
C ILE A 43 11.19 14.13 12.03
N LEU A 44 11.92 13.34 12.81
CA LEU A 44 12.95 13.82 13.73
C LEU A 44 14.18 14.39 13.00
N PHE A 45 14.67 13.70 11.98
CA PHE A 45 15.88 14.12 11.26
C PHE A 45 15.63 15.16 10.17
N ASN A 46 14.50 15.08 9.46
CA ASN A 46 14.21 16.01 8.36
C ASN A 46 13.21 17.12 8.75
N GLY A 47 12.57 17.04 9.92
CA GLY A 47 11.54 17.99 10.36
C GLY A 47 10.26 17.94 9.53
N ARG A 48 10.08 16.92 8.69
CA ARG A 48 9.03 16.85 7.66
C ARG A 48 8.15 15.62 7.82
N ILE A 49 6.88 15.76 7.49
CA ILE A 49 5.90 14.67 7.53
C ILE A 49 6.10 13.73 6.34
N LEU A 50 6.11 12.42 6.59
CA LEU A 50 6.23 11.40 5.56
C LEU A 50 4.97 11.35 4.68
N GLY A 51 5.08 11.68 3.40
CA GLY A 51 3.97 11.61 2.46
C GLY A 51 4.44 11.48 1.01
N ILE A 52 4.37 10.28 0.44
CA ILE A 52 4.97 9.97 -0.87
C ILE A 52 4.37 10.85 -1.98
N SER A 53 3.04 10.97 -2.06
CA SER A 53 2.40 11.85 -3.06
C SER A 53 2.78 13.33 -2.89
N GLY A 54 3.07 13.78 -1.67
CA GLY A 54 3.54 15.14 -1.40
C GLY A 54 5.01 15.35 -1.80
N ILE A 55 5.84 14.33 -1.59
CA ILE A 55 7.25 14.30 -1.99
C ILE A 55 7.37 14.36 -3.51
N VAL A 56 6.66 13.46 -4.22
CA VAL A 56 6.57 13.44 -5.68
C VAL A 56 5.90 14.70 -6.21
N GLY A 57 4.81 15.15 -5.58
CA GLY A 57 4.05 16.34 -6.01
C GLY A 57 4.87 17.63 -5.99
N GLY A 58 5.72 17.82 -4.96
CA GLY A 58 6.61 18.99 -4.90
C GLY A 58 7.90 18.86 -5.69
N LEU A 59 8.16 17.71 -6.33
CA LEU A 59 9.17 17.58 -7.39
C LEU A 59 8.66 18.09 -8.74
N LEU A 60 7.34 18.08 -8.96
CA LEU A 60 6.71 18.61 -10.18
C LEU A 60 6.65 20.14 -10.21
N GLY A 61 6.76 20.80 -9.05
CA GLY A 61 6.89 22.25 -8.91
C GLY A 61 7.96 22.56 -7.87
N PRO A 62 9.25 22.32 -8.17
CA PRO A 62 10.31 22.32 -7.18
C PRO A 62 10.59 23.74 -6.68
N LYS A 63 10.52 23.92 -5.36
CA LYS A 63 11.05 25.12 -4.70
C LYS A 63 12.58 25.01 -4.62
N PRO A 64 13.33 26.10 -4.85
CA PRO A 64 14.79 26.09 -4.73
C PRO A 64 15.20 25.58 -3.34
N GLY A 65 16.12 24.61 -3.30
CA GLY A 65 16.63 23.98 -2.06
C GLY A 65 15.88 22.74 -1.56
N ASP A 66 14.66 22.46 -2.07
CA ASP A 66 13.83 21.37 -1.57
C ASP A 66 13.95 20.06 -2.37
N ALA A 67 14.55 20.09 -3.56
CA ALA A 67 14.63 18.92 -4.45
C ALA A 67 15.58 17.83 -3.93
N GLY A 68 16.72 18.21 -3.33
CA GLY A 68 17.77 17.27 -2.94
C GLY A 68 17.31 16.17 -1.99
N TRP A 69 16.65 16.53 -0.88
CA TRP A 69 16.14 15.54 0.08
C TRP A 69 15.01 14.68 -0.49
N ARG A 70 14.16 15.26 -1.36
CA ARG A 70 13.05 14.54 -2.00
C ARG A 70 13.57 13.47 -2.95
N ILE A 71 14.58 13.82 -3.76
CA ILE A 71 15.23 12.88 -4.67
C ILE A 71 15.95 11.79 -3.86
N ALA A 72 16.71 12.15 -2.84
CA ALA A 72 17.39 11.18 -1.98
C ALA A 72 16.40 10.20 -1.34
N PHE A 73 15.25 10.68 -0.87
CA PHE A 73 14.19 9.83 -0.32
C PHE A 73 13.58 8.88 -1.37
N LEU A 74 13.24 9.40 -2.56
CA LEU A 74 12.68 8.58 -3.64
C LEU A 74 13.67 7.53 -4.15
N LEU A 75 14.94 7.90 -4.30
CA LEU A 75 16.02 6.98 -4.67
C LEU A 75 16.22 5.92 -3.58
N GLY A 76 16.21 6.29 -2.30
CA GLY A 76 16.28 5.32 -1.20
C GLY A 76 15.11 4.33 -1.21
N MET A 77 13.89 4.81 -1.44
CA MET A 77 12.70 3.97 -1.55
C MET A 77 12.73 3.05 -2.78
N LEU A 78 13.25 3.52 -3.91
CA LEU A 78 13.46 2.70 -5.11
C LEU A 78 14.57 1.67 -4.89
N ALA A 79 15.67 2.06 -4.24
CA ALA A 79 16.82 1.18 -3.98
C ALA A 79 16.52 0.10 -2.93
N ALA A 80 15.67 0.39 -1.94
CA ALA A 80 15.34 -0.53 -0.84
C ALA A 80 14.87 -1.94 -1.29
N PRO A 81 13.92 -2.10 -2.23
CA PRO A 81 13.55 -3.45 -2.71
C PRO A 81 14.69 -4.14 -3.47
N PHE A 82 15.55 -3.40 -4.18
CA PHE A 82 16.70 -3.99 -4.88
C PHE A 82 17.78 -4.47 -3.90
N THR A 83 18.12 -3.66 -2.90
CA THR A 83 19.09 -4.05 -1.87
C THR A 83 18.55 -5.21 -1.03
N PHE A 84 17.26 -5.18 -0.69
CA PHE A 84 16.59 -6.29 -0.03
C PHE A 84 16.62 -7.56 -0.89
N ALA A 85 16.40 -7.46 -2.20
CA ALA A 85 16.48 -8.60 -3.10
C ALA A 85 17.88 -9.23 -3.20
N LEU A 86 18.94 -8.44 -3.08
CA LEU A 86 20.31 -8.94 -3.07
C LEU A 86 20.71 -9.62 -1.75
N LEU A 87 20.15 -9.15 -0.63
CA LEU A 87 20.54 -9.58 0.71
C LEU A 87 19.61 -10.65 1.30
N ALA A 88 18.37 -10.74 0.82
CA ALA A 88 17.40 -11.67 1.36
C ALA A 88 17.75 -13.13 1.02
N PRO A 89 17.50 -14.08 1.95
CA PRO A 89 17.65 -15.50 1.67
C PRO A 89 16.84 -15.94 0.45
N ALA A 90 17.39 -16.86 -0.35
CA ALA A 90 16.70 -17.43 -1.50
C ALA A 90 15.34 -18.02 -1.07
N GLY A 91 14.26 -17.58 -1.74
CA GLY A 91 12.88 -18.00 -1.45
C GLY A 91 12.10 -17.06 -0.53
N PHE A 92 12.72 -16.02 0.04
CA PHE A 92 12.00 -15.01 0.84
C PHE A 92 11.17 -14.03 -0.01
N LEU A 93 11.58 -13.84 -1.27
CA LEU A 93 10.85 -13.03 -2.23
C LEU A 93 9.88 -13.88 -3.03
N ALA A 94 8.59 -13.79 -2.68
CA ALA A 94 7.53 -14.25 -3.55
C ALA A 94 7.38 -13.27 -4.72
N ALA A 95 7.48 -13.78 -5.95
CA ALA A 95 7.24 -12.96 -7.13
C ALA A 95 5.83 -12.35 -7.08
N PRO A 96 5.67 -11.03 -7.28
CA PRO A 96 4.35 -10.40 -7.30
C PRO A 96 3.49 -11.04 -8.39
N ARG A 97 2.37 -11.65 -7.99
CA ARG A 97 1.38 -12.18 -8.93
C ARG A 97 0.48 -11.03 -9.36
N ILE A 98 0.63 -10.60 -10.60
CA ILE A 98 -0.20 -9.54 -11.19
C ILE A 98 -1.16 -10.19 -12.19
N ASP A 99 -2.37 -10.49 -11.74
CA ASP A 99 -3.43 -11.07 -12.58
C ASP A 99 -4.22 -9.97 -13.36
N ALA A 100 -3.64 -8.79 -13.56
CA ALA A 100 -4.27 -7.65 -14.24
C ALA A 100 -3.52 -7.29 -15.54
N GLY A 101 -4.27 -6.93 -16.59
CA GLY A 101 -3.67 -6.46 -17.84
C GLY A 101 -2.96 -5.11 -17.68
N TYR A 102 -1.91 -4.87 -18.48
CA TYR A 102 -1.12 -3.63 -18.41
C TYR A 102 -1.97 -2.35 -18.52
N GLY A 103 -3.01 -2.36 -19.36
CA GLY A 103 -3.94 -1.22 -19.48
C GLY A 103 -4.68 -0.89 -18.17
N ALA A 104 -5.09 -1.92 -17.42
CA ALA A 104 -5.74 -1.73 -16.12
C ALA A 104 -4.76 -1.20 -15.08
N LEU A 105 -3.50 -1.63 -15.10
CA LEU A 105 -2.45 -1.12 -14.21
C LEU A 105 -2.18 0.37 -14.45
N VAL A 106 -2.06 0.78 -15.72
CA VAL A 106 -1.85 2.18 -16.07
C VAL A 106 -3.06 3.03 -15.65
N ALA A 107 -4.27 2.59 -15.98
CA ALA A 107 -5.50 3.29 -15.59
C ALA A 107 -5.63 3.41 -14.06
N ALA A 108 -5.38 2.33 -13.31
CA ALA A 108 -5.43 2.34 -11.86
C ALA A 108 -4.38 3.29 -11.26
N GLY A 109 -3.14 3.28 -11.78
CA GLY A 109 -2.08 4.17 -11.34
C GLY A 109 -2.42 5.65 -11.55
N LEU A 110 -2.99 5.99 -12.71
CA LEU A 110 -3.44 7.35 -13.01
C LEU A 110 -4.59 7.79 -12.09
N LEU A 111 -5.58 6.91 -11.86
CA LEU A 111 -6.71 7.19 -10.97
C LEU A 111 -6.24 7.45 -9.53
N VAL A 112 -5.34 6.61 -9.02
CA VAL A 112 -4.76 6.77 -7.69
C VAL A 112 -3.91 8.04 -7.61
N GLY A 113 -3.10 8.32 -8.64
CA GLY A 113 -2.31 9.55 -8.72
C GLY A 113 -3.18 10.80 -8.65
N PHE A 114 -4.23 10.86 -9.47
CA PHE A 114 -5.20 11.94 -9.47
C PHE A 114 -5.93 12.06 -8.11
N GLY A 115 -6.42 10.94 -7.58
CA GLY A 115 -7.16 10.88 -6.32
C GLY A 115 -6.33 11.33 -5.12
N THR A 116 -5.06 10.90 -5.01
CA THR A 116 -4.17 11.34 -3.92
C THR A 116 -3.83 12.83 -4.01
N ARG A 117 -3.76 13.39 -5.22
CA ARG A 117 -3.54 14.84 -5.40
C ARG A 117 -4.79 15.65 -5.03
N HIS A 118 -5.97 15.19 -5.44
CA HIS A 118 -7.23 15.82 -5.05
C HIS A 118 -7.49 15.73 -3.54
N GLY A 119 -7.13 14.59 -2.92
CA GLY A 119 -7.21 14.37 -1.48
C GLY A 119 -6.14 15.10 -0.65
N SER A 120 -5.29 15.92 -1.27
CA SER A 120 -4.15 16.62 -0.61
C SER A 120 -3.15 15.69 0.10
N GLY A 121 -3.11 14.41 -0.26
CA GLY A 121 -2.30 13.42 0.43
C GLY A 121 -2.56 11.98 0.00
N CYS A 122 -1.72 11.08 0.50
CA CYS A 122 -1.82 9.64 0.27
C CYS A 122 -2.06 8.89 1.58
N THR A 123 -2.28 7.58 1.48
CA THR A 123 -2.45 6.69 2.63
C THR A 123 -1.23 6.67 3.56
N SER A 124 0.00 6.86 3.05
CA SER A 124 1.17 6.95 3.92
C SER A 124 1.15 8.22 4.79
N GLY A 125 0.70 9.35 4.23
CA GLY A 125 0.66 10.63 4.94
C GLY A 125 -0.53 10.76 5.89
N HIS A 126 -1.74 10.44 5.41
CA HIS A 126 -2.94 10.49 6.25
C HIS A 126 -3.05 9.31 7.20
N GLY A 127 -2.67 8.11 6.74
CA GLY A 127 -2.74 6.89 7.54
C GLY A 127 -1.64 6.81 8.59
N VAL A 128 -0.37 6.80 8.19
CA VAL A 128 0.73 6.60 9.15
C VAL A 128 0.93 7.86 10.00
N CYS A 129 1.26 9.00 9.40
CA CYS A 129 1.58 10.20 10.19
C CYS A 129 0.33 10.98 10.67
N GLY A 130 -0.72 11.05 9.85
CA GLY A 130 -1.91 11.86 10.10
C GLY A 130 -2.84 11.28 11.16
N LEU A 131 -2.98 9.95 11.21
CA LEU A 131 -3.78 9.24 12.22
C LEU A 131 -3.07 9.21 13.58
N SER A 132 -1.74 9.03 13.59
CA SER A 132 -0.93 9.12 14.82
C SER A 132 -0.99 10.50 15.49
N ARG A 133 -1.28 11.57 14.72
CA ARG A 133 -1.52 12.93 15.24
C ARG A 133 -2.97 13.18 15.68
N LEU A 134 -3.82 12.14 15.69
CA LEU A 134 -5.25 12.20 16.03
C LEU A 134 -6.03 13.27 15.23
N SER A 135 -5.67 13.49 13.96
CA SER A 135 -6.38 14.48 13.14
C SER A 135 -7.68 13.91 12.55
N PRO A 136 -8.86 14.55 12.78
CA PRO A 136 -10.13 14.06 12.27
C PRO A 136 -10.20 14.08 10.74
N ARG A 137 -9.55 15.06 10.11
CA ARG A 137 -9.42 15.13 8.64
C ARG A 137 -8.70 13.91 8.06
N SER A 138 -7.63 13.44 8.70
CA SER A 138 -6.89 12.27 8.21
C SER A 138 -7.64 10.96 8.47
N LEU A 139 -8.42 10.88 9.54
CA LEU A 139 -9.30 9.75 9.80
C LEU A 139 -10.34 9.62 8.69
N VAL A 140 -11.05 10.70 8.35
CA VAL A 140 -12.04 10.70 7.26
C VAL A 140 -11.40 10.33 5.91
N ALA A 141 -10.24 10.92 5.59
CA ALA A 141 -9.53 10.59 4.34
C ALA A 141 -9.13 9.11 4.28
N THR A 142 -8.61 8.56 5.38
CA THR A 142 -8.19 7.16 5.45
C THR A 142 -9.38 6.20 5.31
N LEU A 143 -10.49 6.50 5.99
CA LEU A 143 -11.74 5.72 5.86
C LEU A 143 -12.27 5.75 4.43
N ALA A 144 -12.26 6.92 3.76
CA ALA A 144 -12.70 7.05 2.37
C ALA A 144 -11.83 6.22 1.41
N PHE A 145 -10.50 6.27 1.55
CA PHE A 145 -9.59 5.46 0.73
C PHE A 145 -9.78 3.95 0.95
N MET A 146 -9.94 3.52 2.20
CA MET A 146 -10.17 2.11 2.51
C MET A 146 -11.53 1.64 1.98
N ALA A 147 -12.59 2.44 2.16
CA ALA A 147 -13.92 2.14 1.64
C ALA A 147 -13.92 2.01 0.11
N ALA A 148 -13.28 2.94 -0.61
CA ALA A 148 -13.15 2.87 -2.06
C ALA A 148 -12.36 1.63 -2.51
N GLY A 149 -11.28 1.27 -1.79
CA GLY A 149 -10.52 0.05 -2.05
C GLY A 149 -11.34 -1.22 -1.87
N PHE A 150 -12.06 -1.34 -0.75
CA PHE A 150 -12.95 -2.46 -0.48
C PHE A 150 -14.05 -2.59 -1.53
N LEU A 151 -14.69 -1.47 -1.89
CA LEU A 151 -15.73 -1.44 -2.91
C LEU A 151 -15.17 -1.87 -4.27
N THR A 152 -13.99 -1.37 -4.66
CA THR A 152 -13.34 -1.73 -5.93
C THR A 152 -13.05 -3.23 -5.99
N VAL A 153 -12.47 -3.80 -4.92
CA VAL A 153 -12.20 -5.25 -4.86
C VAL A 153 -13.49 -6.06 -4.89
N PHE A 154 -14.52 -5.62 -4.16
CA PHE A 154 -15.83 -6.28 -4.15
C PHE A 154 -16.42 -6.32 -5.56
N LEU A 155 -16.48 -5.18 -6.24
CA LEU A 155 -17.00 -5.08 -7.61
C LEU A 155 -16.18 -5.91 -8.60
N VAL A 156 -14.85 -5.78 -8.60
CA VAL A 156 -14.00 -6.47 -9.59
C VAL A 156 -13.96 -7.99 -9.39
N ARG A 157 -14.10 -8.49 -8.15
CA ARG A 157 -13.99 -9.93 -7.86
C ARG A 157 -15.34 -10.64 -7.71
N HIS A 158 -16.45 -9.93 -7.53
CA HIS A 158 -17.77 -10.53 -7.26
C HIS A 158 -18.89 -10.06 -8.19
N ALA A 159 -18.66 -9.08 -9.07
CA ALA A 159 -19.58 -8.76 -10.18
C ALA A 159 -19.21 -9.59 -11.42
#